data_AF-A0A838Y658-F1
#
_entry.id   AF-A0A838Y658-F1
#
_cell.length_a   1.000
_cell.length_b   1.000
_cell.length_c   1.000
_cell.angle_alpha   90.00
_cell.angle_beta   90.00
_cell.angle_gamma   90.00
#
_symmetry.space_group_name_H-M   'P 1'
#
loop_
_entity.id
_entity.type
_entity.pdbx_description
1 polymer ?
#
loop_
_entity_poly.entity_id
_entity_poly.type
_entity_poly.pdbx_seq_one_letter_code
_entity_poly.pdbx_strand_id
1 'polypeptide(L)'
;METHKTLFNSLDKAEKHFEAGQIKLAQKIVSEVSRLIKAEGKVSNKLRHRFNFMSAQSRYFNEISSFATNPKRNEIIEEIEKLISKPLENPKKQANEIHSLQTRWQLLDQTSKPASRDQWMSFKKLTDKAWEPCAQYYEELKAIKISNAMERMKIIEDINQYTNKYSGKWPGLIDMTKY
;
A
#
# COMPACT_ATOMS: atom_id res chain seq x y z
N MET A 1 40.04 20.68 1.08
CA MET A 1 40.36 20.48 -0.36
C MET A 1 39.88 19.11 -0.84
N GLU A 2 40.10 18.06 -0.05
CA GLU A 2 39.65 16.69 -0.36
C GLU A 2 38.11 16.52 -0.32
N THR A 3 37.44 17.16 0.64
CA THR A 3 35.96 17.17 0.76
C THR A 3 35.28 17.72 -0.51
N HIS A 4 35.73 18.88 -0.99
CA HIS A 4 35.20 19.49 -2.22
C HIS A 4 35.40 18.60 -3.45
N LYS A 5 36.55 17.92 -3.57
CA LYS A 5 36.82 17.00 -4.68
C LYS A 5 35.86 15.81 -4.64
N THR A 6 35.62 15.26 -3.45
CA THR A 6 34.64 14.18 -3.24
C THR A 6 33.22 14.61 -3.60
N LEU A 7 32.79 15.82 -3.22
CA LEU A 7 31.46 16.34 -3.56
C LEU A 7 31.29 16.54 -5.07
N PHE A 8 32.32 17.02 -5.78
CA PHE A 8 32.29 17.09 -7.25
C PHE A 8 32.15 15.71 -7.89
N ASN A 9 32.97 14.74 -7.47
CA ASN A 9 32.89 13.38 -7.99
C ASN A 9 31.52 12.74 -7.74
N SER A 10 30.87 13.04 -6.60
CA SER A 10 29.50 12.59 -6.33
C SER A 10 28.49 13.21 -7.29
N LEU A 11 28.62 14.50 -7.62
CA LEU A 11 27.74 15.14 -8.61
C LEU A 11 27.97 14.58 -10.02
N ASP A 12 29.20 14.26 -10.40
CA ASP A 12 29.49 13.62 -11.69
C ASP A 12 28.92 12.19 -11.78
N LYS A 13 28.92 11.45 -10.66
CA LYS A 13 28.20 10.17 -10.58
C LYS A 13 26.70 10.35 -10.72
N ALA A 14 26.12 11.39 -10.09
CA ALA A 14 24.69 11.68 -10.21
C ALA A 14 24.29 11.98 -11.67
N GLU A 15 25.12 12.73 -12.40
CA GLU A 15 24.89 13.01 -13.83
C GLU A 15 24.86 11.73 -14.65
N LYS A 16 25.84 10.83 -14.48
CA LYS A 16 25.86 9.52 -15.16
C LYS A 16 24.62 8.69 -14.87
N HIS A 17 24.13 8.73 -13.63
CA HIS A 17 22.88 8.03 -13.27
C HIS A 17 21.65 8.67 -13.92
N PHE A 18 21.60 10.00 -14.05
CA PHE A 18 20.53 10.67 -14.79
C PHE A 18 20.54 10.30 -16.28
N GLU A 19 21.71 10.30 -16.91
CA GLU A 19 21.89 9.90 -18.32
C GLU A 19 21.52 8.44 -18.55
N ALA A 20 21.83 7.56 -17.59
CA ALA A 20 21.46 6.14 -17.63
C ALA A 20 19.98 5.88 -17.26
N GLY A 21 19.16 6.92 -17.02
CA GLY A 21 17.76 6.78 -16.62
C GLY A 21 17.54 6.28 -15.20
N GLN A 22 18.59 6.15 -14.38
CA GLN A 22 18.54 5.71 -12.99
C GLN A 22 18.19 6.88 -12.05
N ILE A 23 17.04 7.50 -12.30
CA ILE A 23 16.64 8.80 -11.73
C ILE A 23 16.67 8.81 -10.20
N LYS A 24 16.10 7.80 -9.54
CA LYS A 24 16.06 7.73 -8.06
C LYS A 24 17.45 7.67 -7.42
N LEU A 25 18.39 6.96 -8.06
CA LEU A 25 19.76 6.86 -7.57
C LEU A 25 20.47 8.21 -7.69
N ALA A 26 20.33 8.88 -8.83
CA ALA A 26 20.87 10.22 -9.03
C ALA A 26 20.30 11.23 -8.02
N GLN A 27 18.97 11.25 -7.84
CA GLN A 27 18.31 12.13 -6.88
C GLN A 27 18.76 11.88 -5.43
N LYS A 28 19.00 10.62 -5.04
CA LYS A 28 19.55 10.28 -3.72
C LYS A 28 20.92 10.94 -3.53
N ILE A 29 21.81 10.84 -4.51
CA ILE A 29 23.14 11.45 -4.46
C ILE A 29 23.03 12.98 -4.37
N VAL A 30 22.17 13.61 -5.19
CA VAL A 30 21.94 15.07 -5.13
C VAL A 30 21.43 15.50 -3.76
N SER A 31 20.53 14.73 -3.13
CA SER A 31 20.02 15.00 -1.78
C SER A 31 21.11 14.90 -0.70
N GLU A 32 22.01 13.92 -0.83
CA GLU A 32 23.13 13.72 0.08
C GLU A 32 24.12 14.86 -0.04
N VAL A 33 24.49 15.23 -1.27
CA VAL A 33 25.34 16.40 -1.54
C VAL A 33 24.70 17.68 -1.00
N SER A 34 23.38 17.86 -1.15
CA SER A 34 22.68 19.01 -0.56
C SER A 34 22.85 19.07 0.96
N ARG A 35 22.78 17.93 1.65
CA ARG A 35 22.95 17.87 3.11
C ARG A 35 24.38 18.21 3.52
N LEU A 36 25.37 17.68 2.79
CA LEU A 36 26.79 17.93 3.05
C LEU A 36 27.16 19.40 2.80
N ILE A 37 26.71 19.99 1.69
CA ILE A 37 26.91 21.42 1.40
C ILE A 37 26.33 22.31 2.51
N LYS A 38 25.14 21.97 3.03
CA LYS A 38 24.52 22.71 4.15
C LYS A 38 25.34 22.59 5.43
N ALA A 39 25.92 21.42 5.71
CA ALA A 39 26.74 21.19 6.90
C ALA A 39 28.11 21.90 6.83
N GLU A 40 28.72 21.97 5.65
CA GLU A 40 30.04 22.60 5.45
C GLU A 40 29.94 24.16 5.42
N GLY A 41 28.77 24.70 5.09
CA GLY A 41 28.44 26.14 5.15
C GLY A 41 29.07 26.98 4.02
N LYS A 42 30.40 26.95 3.88
CA LYS A 42 31.15 27.64 2.81
C LYS A 42 31.68 26.65 1.78
N VAL A 43 31.06 26.64 0.61
CA VAL A 43 31.51 25.90 -0.57
C VAL A 43 31.86 26.84 -1.74
N SER A 44 32.73 26.38 -2.65
CA SER A 44 33.17 27.16 -3.80
C SER A 44 32.03 27.45 -4.78
N ASN A 45 32.10 28.58 -5.50
CA ASN A 45 31.07 28.94 -6.49
C ASN A 45 30.93 27.88 -7.59
N LYS A 46 32.04 27.30 -8.05
CA LYS A 46 32.01 26.21 -9.03
C LYS A 46 31.17 25.03 -8.54
N LEU A 47 31.32 24.64 -7.26
CA LEU A 47 30.57 23.53 -6.68
C LEU A 47 29.09 23.89 -6.53
N ARG A 48 28.78 25.12 -6.12
CA ARG A 48 27.40 25.64 -6.06
C ARG A 48 26.71 25.58 -7.43
N HIS A 49 27.38 26.05 -8.49
CA HIS A 49 26.82 26.01 -9.84
C HIS A 49 26.54 24.58 -10.30
N ARG A 50 27.49 23.65 -10.07
CA ARG A 50 27.31 22.24 -10.43
C ARG A 50 26.15 21.60 -9.64
N PHE A 51 26.08 21.86 -8.34
CA PHE A 51 24.98 21.39 -7.50
C PHE A 51 23.62 21.95 -7.96
N ASN A 52 23.56 23.25 -8.30
CA ASN A 52 22.33 23.88 -8.79
C ASN A 52 21.87 23.27 -10.12
N PHE A 53 22.80 22.99 -11.04
CA PHE A 53 22.49 22.30 -12.29
C PHE A 53 21.90 20.91 -12.05
N MET A 54 22.55 20.09 -11.22
CA MET A 54 22.04 18.75 -10.85
C MET A 54 20.71 18.81 -10.09
N SER A 55 20.52 19.84 -9.27
CA SER A 55 19.27 20.07 -8.55
C SER A 55 18.12 20.47 -9.50
N ALA A 56 18.41 21.27 -10.52
CA ALA A 56 17.44 21.61 -11.56
C ALA A 56 17.05 20.37 -12.36
N GLN A 57 18.02 19.53 -12.74
CA GLN A 57 17.77 18.26 -13.42
C GLN A 57 16.89 17.31 -12.58
N SER A 58 17.16 17.20 -11.28
CA SER A 58 16.32 16.46 -10.33
C SER A 58 14.86 16.95 -10.32
N ARG A 59 14.64 18.28 -10.32
CA ARG A 59 13.30 18.88 -10.38
C ARG A 59 12.60 18.60 -11.71
N TYR A 60 13.33 18.73 -12.82
CA TYR A 60 12.81 18.44 -14.15
C TYR A 60 12.25 17.00 -14.25
N PHE A 61 13.00 16.00 -13.76
CA PHE A 61 12.49 14.63 -13.74
C PHE A 61 11.28 14.43 -12.83
N ASN A 62 11.20 15.17 -11.72
CA ASN A 62 10.01 15.16 -10.87
C ASN A 62 8.79 15.75 -11.60
N GLU A 63 8.96 16.80 -12.39
CA GLU A 63 7.90 17.42 -13.19
C GLU A 63 7.42 16.49 -14.30
N ILE A 64 8.32 15.88 -15.06
CA ILE A 64 7.97 14.85 -16.06
C ILE A 64 7.19 13.70 -15.40
N SER A 65 7.69 13.22 -14.26
CA SER A 65 7.08 12.12 -13.53
C SER A 65 5.66 12.48 -13.08
N SER A 66 5.47 13.66 -12.51
CA SER A 66 4.15 14.18 -12.12
C SER A 66 3.24 14.38 -13.34
N PHE A 67 3.75 14.92 -14.44
CA PHE A 67 2.98 15.11 -15.68
C PHE A 67 2.42 13.79 -16.22
N ALA A 68 3.22 12.72 -16.21
CA ALA A 68 2.79 11.41 -16.69
C ALA A 68 1.83 10.68 -15.73
N THR A 69 1.92 10.94 -14.41
CA THR A 69 1.20 10.14 -13.40
C THR A 69 -0.02 10.83 -12.79
N ASN A 70 -0.07 12.16 -12.78
CA ASN A 70 -1.23 12.89 -12.27
C ASN A 70 -2.53 12.61 -13.04
N PRO A 71 -2.54 12.51 -14.38
CA PRO A 71 -3.75 12.13 -15.11
C PRO A 71 -4.28 10.76 -14.67
N LYS A 72 -3.39 9.77 -14.52
CA LYS A 72 -3.75 8.42 -14.05
C LYS A 72 -4.29 8.41 -12.62
N ARG A 73 -3.79 9.29 -11.75
CA ARG A 73 -4.34 9.45 -10.39
C ARG A 73 -5.75 10.05 -10.44
N ASN A 74 -5.99 10.99 -11.33
CA ASN A 74 -7.32 11.57 -11.52
C ASN A 74 -8.30 10.52 -12.06
N GLU A 75 -7.88 9.69 -13.02
CA GLU A 75 -8.67 8.55 -13.51
C GLU A 75 -9.08 7.60 -12.37
N ILE A 76 -8.13 7.25 -11.48
CA ILE A 76 -8.43 6.42 -10.31
C ILE A 76 -9.45 7.09 -9.38
N ILE A 77 -9.34 8.40 -9.16
CA ILE A 77 -10.30 9.17 -8.36
C ILE A 77 -11.69 9.12 -9.00
N GLU A 78 -11.80 9.37 -10.30
CA GLU A 78 -13.07 9.30 -11.04
C GLU A 78 -13.69 7.89 -10.99
N GLU A 79 -12.87 6.84 -11.07
CA GLU A 79 -13.34 5.46 -10.95
C GLU A 79 -13.91 5.17 -9.56
N ILE A 80 -13.28 5.66 -8.49
CA ILE A 80 -13.82 5.53 -7.13
C ILE A 80 -15.13 6.33 -6.98
N GLU A 81 -15.18 7.55 -7.51
CA GLU A 81 -16.40 8.37 -7.47
C GLU A 81 -17.57 7.71 -8.20
N LYS A 82 -17.30 7.02 -9.32
CA LYS A 82 -18.29 6.19 -10.02
C LYS A 82 -18.74 5.02 -9.15
N LEU A 83 -17.83 4.36 -8.46
CA LEU A 83 -18.14 3.25 -7.56
C LEU A 83 -18.98 3.69 -6.35
N ILE A 84 -18.74 4.90 -5.82
CA ILE A 84 -19.58 5.50 -4.78
C ILE A 84 -20.98 5.84 -5.31
N SER A 85 -21.05 6.41 -6.51
CA SER A 85 -22.31 6.87 -7.12
C SER A 85 -23.19 5.70 -7.57
N LYS A 86 -22.56 4.61 -8.02
CA LYS A 86 -23.19 3.37 -8.44
C LYS A 86 -22.48 2.18 -7.80
N PRO A 87 -22.77 1.89 -6.52
CA PRO A 87 -22.23 0.73 -5.83
C PRO A 87 -22.59 -0.56 -6.58
N LEU A 88 -21.70 -1.55 -6.51
CA LEU A 88 -21.99 -2.87 -7.07
C LEU A 88 -22.92 -3.63 -6.13
N GLU A 89 -23.85 -4.39 -6.71
CA GLU A 89 -24.81 -5.21 -5.94
C GLU A 89 -24.12 -6.23 -5.01
N ASN A 90 -22.93 -6.70 -5.39
CA ASN A 90 -22.16 -7.66 -4.61
C ASN A 90 -21.04 -6.94 -3.84
N PRO A 91 -21.12 -6.84 -2.49
CA PRO A 91 -20.12 -6.17 -1.68
C PRO A 91 -18.71 -6.77 -1.81
N LYS A 92 -18.58 -8.07 -2.10
CA LYS A 92 -17.27 -8.70 -2.33
C LYS A 92 -16.63 -8.21 -3.64
N LYS A 93 -17.44 -8.06 -4.70
CA LYS A 93 -16.95 -7.50 -5.96
C LYS A 93 -16.53 -6.04 -5.79
N GLN A 94 -17.32 -5.26 -5.05
CA GLN A 94 -16.97 -3.87 -4.72
C GLN A 94 -15.66 -3.78 -3.94
N ALA A 95 -15.48 -4.63 -2.93
CA ALA A 95 -14.22 -4.71 -2.18
C ALA A 95 -13.02 -5.01 -3.08
N ASN A 96 -13.16 -5.95 -4.02
CA ASN A 96 -12.09 -6.28 -4.97
C ASN A 96 -11.75 -5.11 -5.90
N GLU A 97 -12.75 -4.38 -6.41
CA GLU A 97 -12.51 -3.19 -7.23
C GLU A 97 -11.79 -2.08 -6.45
N ILE A 98 -12.19 -1.83 -5.20
CA ILE A 98 -11.51 -0.87 -4.32
C ILE A 98 -10.03 -1.28 -4.12
N HIS A 99 -9.76 -2.56 -3.87
CA HIS A 99 -8.39 -3.05 -3.73
C HIS A 99 -7.58 -2.93 -5.02
N SER A 100 -8.20 -3.17 -6.18
CA SER A 100 -7.56 -2.96 -7.49
C SER A 100 -7.17 -1.49 -7.70
N LEU A 101 -8.05 -0.56 -7.36
CA LEU A 101 -7.80 0.89 -7.41
C LEU A 101 -6.68 1.31 -6.45
N GLN A 102 -6.68 0.80 -5.21
CA GLN A 102 -5.60 1.02 -4.25
C GLN A 102 -4.25 0.47 -4.73
N THR A 103 -4.25 -0.70 -5.35
CA THR A 103 -3.03 -1.31 -5.90
C THR A 103 -2.48 -0.49 -7.06
N ARG A 104 -3.35 -0.03 -7.98
CA ARG A 104 -2.94 0.88 -9.07
C ARG A 104 -2.37 2.18 -8.53
N TRP A 105 -2.99 2.77 -7.51
CA TRP A 105 -2.48 3.97 -6.86
C TRP A 105 -1.08 3.76 -6.25
N GLN A 106 -0.91 2.69 -5.47
CA GLN A 106 0.37 2.33 -4.85
C GLN A 106 1.46 2.09 -5.90
N LEU A 107 1.12 1.44 -7.02
CA LEU A 107 2.06 1.22 -8.11
C LEU A 107 2.56 2.54 -8.72
N LEU A 108 1.67 3.52 -8.90
CA LEU A 108 2.06 4.86 -9.34
C LEU A 108 3.04 5.50 -8.35
N ASP A 109 2.78 5.42 -7.05
CA ASP A 109 3.66 6.00 -6.03
C ASP A 109 5.02 5.27 -5.91
N GLN A 110 5.07 3.98 -6.21
CA GLN A 110 6.32 3.21 -6.24
C GLN A 110 7.14 3.48 -7.49
N THR A 111 6.50 3.67 -8.64
CA THR A 111 7.19 3.80 -9.94
C THR A 111 7.52 5.24 -10.31
N SER A 112 6.93 6.21 -9.62
CA SER A 112 7.02 7.64 -9.96
C SER A 112 7.18 8.52 -8.73
N LYS A 113 7.11 9.85 -8.91
CA LYS A 113 6.98 10.78 -7.80
C LYS A 113 5.65 10.50 -7.06
N PRO A 114 5.67 10.34 -5.73
CA PRO A 114 4.46 10.11 -4.95
C PRO A 114 3.43 11.21 -5.15
N ALA A 115 2.15 10.84 -4.94
CA ALA A 115 1.05 11.79 -4.92
C ALA A 115 1.32 12.95 -3.94
N SER A 116 0.77 14.12 -4.26
CA SER A 116 0.72 15.22 -3.29
C SER A 116 -0.15 14.84 -2.08
N ARG A 117 0.06 15.53 -0.96
CA ARG A 117 -0.74 15.33 0.26
C ARG A 117 -2.24 15.45 -0.02
N ASP A 118 -2.64 16.44 -0.81
CA ASP A 118 -4.05 16.72 -1.08
C ASP A 118 -4.67 15.63 -1.97
N GLN A 119 -3.95 15.17 -2.99
CA GLN A 119 -4.38 14.03 -3.82
C GLN A 119 -4.56 12.77 -2.98
N TRP A 120 -3.61 12.45 -2.10
CA TRP A 120 -3.71 11.31 -1.20
C TRP A 120 -4.90 11.42 -0.24
N MET A 121 -5.10 12.59 0.38
CA MET A 121 -6.21 12.82 1.29
C MET A 121 -7.57 12.67 0.59
N SER A 122 -7.70 13.19 -0.64
CA SER A 122 -8.90 13.03 -1.46
C SER A 122 -9.16 11.56 -1.79
N PHE A 123 -8.15 10.89 -2.34
CA PHE A 123 -8.21 9.46 -2.65
C PHE A 123 -8.62 8.62 -1.44
N LYS A 124 -7.95 8.83 -0.29
CA LYS A 124 -8.25 8.10 0.96
C LYS A 124 -9.71 8.31 1.40
N LYS A 125 -10.17 9.55 1.42
CA LYS A 125 -11.55 9.89 1.81
C LYS A 125 -12.57 9.18 0.91
N LEU A 126 -12.30 9.16 -0.40
CA LEU A 126 -13.18 8.49 -1.36
C LEU A 126 -13.13 6.96 -1.22
N THR A 127 -11.95 6.37 -1.04
CA THR A 127 -11.86 4.92 -0.80
C THR A 127 -12.54 4.48 0.48
N ASP A 128 -12.41 5.28 1.55
CA ASP A 128 -13.07 5.00 2.83
C ASP A 128 -14.58 5.00 2.66
N LYS A 129 -15.12 6.01 1.95
CA LYS A 129 -16.55 6.09 1.62
C LYS A 129 -17.03 4.94 0.73
N ALA A 130 -16.25 4.57 -0.29
CA ALA A 130 -16.59 3.44 -1.17
C ALA A 130 -16.61 2.10 -0.42
N TRP A 131 -15.87 1.99 0.68
CA TRP A 131 -15.73 0.78 1.50
C TRP A 131 -16.86 0.60 2.53
N GLU A 132 -17.59 1.63 2.90
CA GLU A 132 -18.70 1.57 3.88
C GLU A 132 -19.66 0.38 3.68
N PRO A 133 -20.23 0.12 2.47
CA PRO A 133 -21.11 -1.03 2.27
C PRO A 133 -20.41 -2.38 2.42
N CYS A 134 -19.13 -2.45 2.04
CA CYS A 134 -18.31 -3.65 2.22
C CYS A 134 -18.08 -3.92 3.71
N ALA A 135 -17.78 -2.88 4.49
CA ALA A 135 -17.56 -2.97 5.92
C ALA A 135 -18.79 -3.53 6.64
N GLN A 136 -19.98 -3.01 6.31
CA GLN A 136 -21.24 -3.49 6.88
C GLN A 136 -21.45 -4.98 6.57
N TYR A 137 -21.31 -5.39 5.30
CA TYR A 137 -21.48 -6.77 4.88
C TYR A 137 -20.52 -7.74 5.62
N TYR A 138 -19.26 -7.35 5.79
CA TYR A 138 -18.29 -8.19 6.48
C TYR A 138 -18.52 -8.27 7.99
N GLU A 139 -19.02 -7.22 8.63
CA GLU A 139 -19.43 -7.29 10.04
C GLU A 139 -20.67 -8.19 10.23
N GLU A 140 -21.66 -8.13 9.35
CA GLU A 140 -22.81 -9.06 9.38
C GLU A 140 -22.35 -10.52 9.20
N LEU A 141 -21.48 -10.78 8.22
CA LEU A 141 -20.89 -12.11 8.03
C LEU A 141 -20.11 -12.60 9.26
N LYS A 142 -19.39 -11.71 9.93
CA LYS A 142 -18.61 -12.04 11.12
C LYS A 142 -19.54 -12.40 12.28
N ALA A 143 -20.64 -11.66 12.48
CA ALA A 143 -21.65 -11.99 13.47
C ALA A 143 -22.26 -13.39 13.25
N ILE A 144 -22.60 -13.72 12.00
CA ILE A 144 -23.10 -15.05 11.62
C ILE A 144 -22.07 -16.14 11.93
N LYS A 145 -20.80 -15.91 11.59
CA LYS A 145 -19.72 -16.88 11.88
C LYS A 145 -19.55 -17.13 13.37
N ILE A 146 -19.66 -16.08 14.19
CA ILE A 146 -19.59 -16.20 15.65
C ILE A 146 -20.80 -17.00 16.17
N SER A 147 -22.02 -16.71 15.72
CA SER A 147 -23.21 -17.47 16.10
C SER A 147 -23.07 -18.96 15.76
N ASN A 148 -22.66 -19.27 14.54
CA ASN A 148 -22.46 -20.65 14.09
C ASN A 148 -21.37 -21.37 14.91
N ALA A 149 -20.32 -20.67 15.33
CA ALA A 149 -19.28 -21.23 16.19
C ALA A 149 -19.83 -21.55 17.59
N MET A 150 -20.66 -20.68 18.17
CA MET A 150 -21.33 -20.91 19.45
C MET A 150 -22.30 -22.10 19.39
N GLU A 151 -23.09 -22.21 18.33
CA GLU A 151 -24.00 -23.34 18.12
C GLU A 151 -23.26 -24.67 18.00
N ARG A 152 -22.14 -24.70 17.26
CA ARG A 152 -21.27 -25.88 17.17
C ARG A 152 -20.73 -26.28 18.54
N MET A 153 -20.34 -25.30 19.36
CA MET A 153 -19.86 -25.56 20.72
C MET A 153 -20.95 -26.18 21.59
N LYS A 154 -22.19 -25.70 21.46
CA LYS A 154 -23.35 -26.27 22.17
C LYS A 154 -23.61 -27.72 21.74
N ILE A 155 -23.56 -28.01 20.45
CA ILE A 155 -23.75 -29.38 19.93
C ILE A 155 -22.66 -30.32 20.49
N ILE A 156 -21.40 -29.87 20.53
CA ILE A 156 -20.30 -30.65 21.10
C ILE A 156 -20.57 -30.94 22.59
N GLU A 157 -21.01 -29.93 23.34
CA GLU A 157 -21.37 -30.09 24.75
C GLU A 157 -22.53 -31.09 24.94
N ASP A 158 -23.60 -30.97 24.14
CA ASP A 158 -24.75 -31.87 24.18
C ASP A 158 -24.33 -33.32 23.87
N ILE A 159 -23.45 -33.53 22.87
CA ILE A 159 -22.90 -34.85 22.52
C ILE A 159 -22.05 -35.41 23.67
N ASN A 160 -21.20 -34.59 24.28
CA ASN A 160 -20.36 -35.00 25.41
C ASN A 160 -21.22 -35.39 26.62
N GLN A 161 -22.25 -34.61 26.94
CA GLN A 161 -23.18 -34.91 28.02
C GLN A 161 -23.95 -36.21 27.75
N TYR A 162 -24.46 -36.40 26.53
CA TYR A 162 -25.11 -37.65 26.14
C TYR A 162 -24.16 -38.84 26.26
N THR A 163 -22.95 -38.71 25.72
CA THR A 163 -21.91 -39.75 25.79
C THR A 163 -21.58 -40.13 27.23
N ASN A 164 -21.34 -39.13 28.09
CA ASN A 164 -21.06 -39.38 29.50
C ASN A 164 -22.23 -40.06 30.22
N LYS A 165 -23.47 -39.69 29.89
CA LYS A 165 -24.68 -40.26 30.52
C LYS A 165 -24.97 -41.70 30.10
N TYR A 166 -24.67 -42.07 28.85
CA TYR A 166 -25.10 -43.34 28.27
C TYR A 166 -23.96 -44.31 27.95
N SER A 167 -22.68 -43.90 28.02
CA SER A 167 -21.51 -44.74 27.69
C SER A 167 -21.48 -46.06 28.46
N GLY A 168 -21.88 -46.07 29.73
CA GLY A 168 -21.96 -47.30 30.54
C GLY A 168 -23.05 -48.29 30.13
N LYS A 169 -23.96 -47.90 29.23
CA LYS A 169 -25.04 -48.74 28.67
C LYS A 169 -24.76 -49.20 27.25
N TRP A 170 -23.62 -48.79 26.68
CA TRP A 170 -23.26 -49.16 25.32
C TRP A 170 -22.70 -50.58 25.30
N PRO A 171 -23.05 -51.39 24.27
CA PRO A 171 -22.51 -52.74 24.14
C PRO A 171 -20.99 -52.72 24.04
N GLY A 172 -20.34 -53.72 24.65
CA GLY A 172 -18.89 -53.86 24.54
C GLY A 172 -18.47 -54.14 23.10
N LEU A 173 -17.20 -53.88 22.78
CA LEU A 173 -16.66 -54.10 21.43
C LEU A 173 -16.97 -55.51 20.87
N ILE A 174 -16.96 -56.51 21.75
CA ILE A 174 -17.23 -57.92 21.44
C ILE A 174 -18.70 -58.16 21.04
N ASP A 175 -19.64 -57.44 21.65
CA ASP A 175 -21.07 -57.58 21.37
C ASP A 175 -21.48 -56.90 20.06
N MET A 176 -20.76 -55.84 19.66
CA MET A 176 -20.98 -55.15 18.38
C MET A 176 -20.46 -55.91 17.16
N THR A 177 -19.50 -56.83 17.33
CA THR A 177 -18.92 -57.64 16.24
C THR A 177 -19.71 -58.91 15.90
N LYS A 178 -20.82 -59.18 16.59
CA LYS A 178 -21.67 -60.38 16.37
C LYS A 178 -22.78 -60.20 15.32
N TYR A 179 -22.89 -59.01 14.73
CA TYR A 179 -23.76 -58.67 13.61
C TYR A 179 -22.93 -58.18 12.43
#